data_AF-A0A364NVM0-F1
#
_entry.id   AF-A0A364NVM0-F1
#
_cell.length_a   1.000
_cell.length_b   1.000
_cell.length_c   1.000
_cell.angle_alpha   90.00
_cell.angle_beta   90.00
_cell.angle_gamma   90.00
#
_symmetry.space_group_name_H-M   'P 1'
#
loop_
_entity.id
_entity.type
_entity.pdbx_description
1 polymer ?
#
loop_
_entity_poly.entity_id
_entity_poly.type
_entity_poly.pdbx_seq_one_letter_code
_entity_poly.pdbx_strand_id
1 'polypeptide(L)'
;MVTNDHEGLASRYAHAREVRADVIAEEIIDIADTAEDANIARLQIDARKWYAGKVRPKVYGDKIQQDVTMDVSDKLAERLDAAKARLNDA
;
A
#
# COMPACT_ATOMS: atom_id res chain seq x y z
N MET A 1 31.43 -2.52 -28.46
CA MET A 1 29.99 -2.86 -28.51
C MET A 1 29.42 -2.56 -27.14
N VAL A 2 28.72 -1.44 -26.97
CA VAL A 2 28.06 -1.11 -25.70
C VAL A 2 26.85 -2.05 -25.60
N THR A 3 26.95 -3.08 -24.77
CA THR A 3 25.83 -3.97 -24.49
C THR A 3 24.74 -3.12 -23.86
N ASN A 4 23.62 -3.00 -24.55
CA ASN A 4 22.42 -2.30 -24.09
C ASN A 4 21.83 -3.13 -22.93
N ASP A 5 22.43 -3.02 -21.76
CA ASP A 5 22.01 -3.66 -20.51
C ASP A 5 20.76 -2.94 -19.99
N HIS A 6 19.66 -3.12 -20.71
CA HIS A 6 18.38 -2.50 -20.40
C HIS A 6 17.83 -2.99 -19.05
N GLU A 7 18.13 -4.22 -18.65
CA GLU A 7 17.74 -4.77 -17.35
C GLU A 7 18.53 -4.12 -16.21
N GLY A 8 19.85 -3.98 -16.35
CA GLY A 8 20.68 -3.27 -15.37
C GLY A 8 20.33 -1.79 -15.25
N LEU A 9 19.94 -1.14 -16.35
CA LEU A 9 19.46 0.26 -16.33
C LEU A 9 18.08 0.39 -15.66
N ALA A 10 17.14 -0.51 -15.99
CA ALA A 10 15.80 -0.51 -15.41
C ALA A 10 15.84 -0.77 -13.90
N SER A 11 16.67 -1.72 -13.45
CA SER A 11 16.85 -2.02 -12.02
C SER A 11 17.44 -0.85 -11.24
N ARG A 12 18.51 -0.22 -11.75
CA ARG A 12 19.09 0.99 -11.14
C ARG A 12 18.12 2.16 -11.10
N TYR A 13 17.33 2.34 -12.16
CA TYR A 13 16.31 3.39 -12.22
C TYR A 13 15.17 3.13 -11.23
N ALA A 14 14.75 1.87 -11.07
CA ALA A 14 13.75 1.49 -10.06
C ALA A 14 14.26 1.81 -8.64
N HIS A 15 15.49 1.44 -8.31
CA HIS A 15 16.09 1.77 -7.02
C HIS A 15 16.25 3.28 -6.82
N ALA A 16 16.71 4.02 -7.83
CA ALA A 16 16.82 5.47 -7.76
C ALA A 16 15.45 6.14 -7.54
N ARG A 17 14.38 5.58 -8.11
CA ARG A 17 13.01 6.04 -7.83
C ARG A 17 12.59 5.81 -6.39
N GLU A 18 12.94 4.68 -5.79
CA GLU A 18 12.65 4.41 -4.37
C GLU A 18 13.37 5.42 -3.46
N VAL A 19 14.66 5.65 -3.68
CA VAL A 19 15.43 6.64 -2.92
C VAL A 19 14.85 8.04 -3.09
N ARG A 20 14.43 8.39 -4.31
CA ARG A 20 13.77 9.67 -4.58
C ARG A 20 12.45 9.83 -3.80
N ALA A 21 11.70 8.74 -3.61
CA ALA A 21 10.47 8.79 -2.81
C ALA A 21 10.76 9.13 -1.35
N ASP A 22 11.87 8.62 -0.80
CA ASP A 22 12.29 8.90 0.57
C ASP A 22 12.66 10.39 0.74
N VAL A 23 13.44 10.95 -0.19
CA VAL A 23 13.77 12.39 -0.18
C VAL A 23 12.53 13.26 -0.27
N ILE A 24 11.60 12.93 -1.18
CA ILE A 24 10.35 13.67 -1.33
C ILE A 24 9.49 13.59 -0.07
N ALA A 25 9.54 12.47 0.66
CA ALA A 25 8.84 12.31 1.91
C ALA A 25 9.46 13.16 3.05
N GLU A 26 10.79 13.31 3.07
CA GLU A 26 11.46 14.21 4.02
C GLU A 26 11.17 15.69 3.74
N GLU A 27 11.14 16.11 2.46
CA GLU A 27 10.78 17.48 2.06
C GLU A 27 9.41 17.94 2.57
N ILE A 28 8.49 17.01 2.84
CA ILE A 28 7.17 17.33 3.41
C ILE A 28 7.30 18.03 4.75
N ILE A 29 8.28 17.63 5.58
CA ILE A 29 8.51 18.22 6.90
C ILE A 29 8.98 19.66 6.75
N ASP A 30 9.97 19.89 5.89
CA ASP A 30 10.49 21.23 5.61
C ASP A 30 9.39 22.16 5.09
N ILE A 31 8.57 21.69 4.14
CA ILE A 31 7.45 22.47 3.58
C ILE A 31 6.41 22.79 4.66
N ALA A 32 6.13 21.85 5.56
CA ALA A 32 5.18 22.07 6.64
C ALA A 32 5.69 23.14 7.62
N ASP A 33 7.00 23.17 7.89
CA ASP A 33 7.60 24.05 8.89
C ASP A 33 7.92 25.46 8.34
N THR A 34 8.23 25.60 7.04
CA THR A 34 8.70 26.88 6.48
C THR A 34 7.70 27.60 5.58
N ALA A 35 6.57 26.98 5.23
CA ALA A 35 5.67 27.59 4.25
C ALA A 35 4.93 28.81 4.80
N GLU A 36 4.97 29.91 4.05
CA GLU A 36 4.25 31.14 4.36
C GLU A 36 2.74 31.00 4.10
N ASP A 37 2.35 30.23 3.06
CA ASP A 37 0.95 29.94 2.72
C ASP A 37 0.60 28.48 3.01
N ALA A 38 -0.22 28.28 4.04
CA ALA A 38 -0.68 26.97 4.49
C ALA A 38 -1.51 26.21 3.44
N ASN A 39 -2.23 26.90 2.54
CA ASN A 39 -3.03 26.24 1.50
C ASN A 39 -2.13 25.67 0.40
N ILE A 40 -1.13 26.43 -0.03
CA ILE A 40 -0.12 25.97 -0.98
C ILE A 40 0.68 24.82 -0.36
N ALA A 41 1.07 24.97 0.92
CA ALA A 41 1.78 23.92 1.65
C ALA A 41 0.98 22.61 1.68
N ARG A 42 -0.32 22.67 2.02
CA ARG A 42 -1.19 21.49 2.00
C ARG A 42 -1.23 20.81 0.65
N LEU A 43 -1.43 21.57 -0.44
CA LEU A 43 -1.44 21.02 -1.79
C LEU A 43 -0.11 20.32 -2.14
N GLN A 44 1.01 20.94 -1.78
CA GLN A 44 2.34 20.38 -1.99
C GLN A 44 2.56 19.09 -1.20
N ILE A 45 2.14 19.07 0.06
CA ILE A 45 2.26 17.91 0.94
C ILE A 45 1.41 16.75 0.41
N ASP A 46 0.17 17.00 0.01
CA ASP A 46 -0.74 15.97 -0.48
C ASP A 46 -0.26 15.37 -1.80
N ALA A 47 0.24 16.19 -2.72
CA ALA A 47 0.85 15.73 -3.98
C ALA A 47 2.07 14.83 -3.71
N ARG A 48 2.93 15.22 -2.75
CA ARG A 48 4.12 14.45 -2.38
C ARG A 48 3.77 13.14 -1.68
N LYS A 49 2.80 13.13 -0.76
CA LYS A 49 2.29 11.91 -0.12
C LYS A 49 1.74 10.92 -1.14
N TRP A 50 0.91 11.39 -2.07
CA TRP A 50 0.34 10.55 -3.13
C TRP A 50 1.44 9.93 -4.00
N TYR A 51 2.44 10.73 -4.40
CA TYR A 51 3.56 10.23 -5.19
C TYR A 51 4.40 9.19 -4.42
N ALA A 52 4.76 9.48 -3.17
CA ALA A 52 5.55 8.57 -2.33
C ALA A 52 4.82 7.24 -2.10
N GLY A 53 3.51 7.27 -1.83
CA GLY A 53 2.67 6.09 -1.71
C GLY A 53 2.62 5.23 -2.99
N LYS A 54 2.70 5.86 -4.17
CA LYS A 54 2.69 5.12 -5.44
C LYS A 54 4.06 4.53 -5.81
N VAL A 55 5.15 5.23 -5.49
CA VAL A 55 6.50 4.79 -5.83
C VAL A 55 7.02 3.74 -4.85
N ARG A 56 6.68 3.85 -3.56
CA ARG A 56 7.11 2.91 -2.52
C ARG A 56 5.92 2.48 -1.64
N PRO A 57 4.96 1.72 -2.19
CA PRO A 57 3.74 1.33 -1.49
C PRO A 57 3.99 0.50 -0.22
N LYS A 58 5.13 -0.21 -0.14
CA LYS A 58 5.50 -0.99 1.04
C LYS A 58 5.76 -0.11 2.28
N VAL A 59 6.25 1.12 2.09
CA VAL A 59 6.63 2.01 3.20
C VAL A 59 5.62 3.13 3.38
N TYR A 60 5.20 3.78 2.29
CA TYR A 60 4.31 4.94 2.32
C TYR A 60 2.88 4.64 1.83
N GLY A 61 2.56 3.38 1.54
CA GLY A 61 1.22 3.01 1.15
C GLY A 61 0.22 3.10 2.31
N ASP A 62 -1.04 3.33 1.96
CA ASP A 62 -2.13 3.38 2.94
C ASP A 62 -2.26 2.03 3.65
N LYS A 63 -2.10 2.05 4.97
CA LYS A 63 -2.28 0.86 5.80
C LYS A 63 -3.77 0.67 6.06
N ILE A 64 -4.39 -0.27 5.34
CA ILE A 64 -5.77 -0.66 5.57
C ILE A 64 -5.79 -1.79 6.60
N GLN A 65 -6.31 -1.53 7.80
CA GLN A 65 -6.62 -2.56 8.78
C GLN A 65 -8.07 -3.01 8.61
N GLN A 66 -8.27 -4.28 8.29
CA GLN A 66 -9.60 -4.91 8.22
C GLN A 66 -9.80 -5.81 9.44
N ASP A 67 -10.64 -5.38 10.37
CA ASP A 67 -11.13 -6.26 11.44
C ASP A 67 -12.26 -7.13 10.87
N VAL A 68 -11.88 -8.35 10.45
CA VAL A 68 -12.84 -9.34 9.96
C VAL A 68 -13.34 -10.18 11.13
N THR A 69 -14.44 -9.76 11.73
CA THR A 69 -15.18 -10.60 12.70
C THR A 69 -16.01 -11.62 11.91
N MET A 70 -15.54 -12.87 11.87
CA MET A 70 -16.34 -13.97 11.34
C MET A 70 -17.22 -14.55 12.44
N ASP A 71 -18.52 -14.28 12.38
CA ASP A 71 -19.50 -15.05 13.15
C ASP A 71 -19.63 -16.45 12.52
N VAL A 72 -19.16 -17.47 13.25
CA VAL A 72 -19.12 -18.87 12.78
C VAL A 72 -20.45 -19.58 13.03
N SER A 73 -21.38 -18.96 13.76
CA SER A 73 -22.59 -19.62 14.27
C SER A 73 -23.50 -20.10 13.15
N ASP A 74 -23.76 -19.25 12.15
CA ASP A 74 -24.69 -19.57 11.05
C ASP A 74 -24.14 -20.66 10.12
N LYS A 75 -22.83 -20.61 9.84
CA LYS A 75 -22.18 -21.59 8.95
C LYS A 75 -21.95 -22.94 9.60
N LEU A 76 -21.84 -22.99 10.94
CA LEU A 76 -21.65 -24.25 11.66
C LEU A 76 -22.95 -25.07 11.71
N ALA A 77 -24.08 -24.40 11.91
CA ALA A 77 -25.41 -25.03 11.89
C ALA A 77 -25.69 -25.69 10.53
N GLU A 78 -25.47 -24.95 9.43
CA GLU A 78 -25.66 -25.45 8.07
C GLU A 78 -24.77 -26.66 7.75
N ARG A 79 -23.51 -26.65 8.21
CA ARG A 79 -22.57 -27.77 8.02
C ARG A 79 -22.92 -28.99 8.85
N LEU A 80 -23.49 -28.80 10.04
CA LEU A 80 -23.95 -29.90 10.89
C LEU A 80 -25.18 -30.58 10.29
N ASP A 81 -26.13 -29.82 9.76
CA ASP A 81 -27.33 -30.37 9.13
C ASP A 81 -27.00 -31.10 7.82
N ALA A 82 -26.09 -30.55 7.01
CA ALA A 82 -25.57 -31.24 5.82
C ALA A 82 -24.81 -32.54 6.17
N ALA A 83 -24.10 -32.58 7.31
CA ALA A 83 -23.41 -33.78 7.77
C ALA A 83 -24.39 -34.87 8.26
N LYS A 84 -25.47 -34.46 8.96
CA LYS A 84 -26.55 -35.38 9.38
C LYS A 84 -27.29 -35.98 8.19
N ALA A 85 -27.56 -35.20 7.15
CA ALA A 85 -28.20 -35.69 5.93
C ALA A 85 -27.38 -36.80 5.25
N ARG A 86 -26.06 -36.63 5.17
CA ARG A 86 -25.14 -37.64 4.60
C ARG A 86 -25.07 -38.95 5.39
N LEU A 87 -25.36 -38.91 6.69
CA LEU A 87 -25.32 -40.09 7.56
C LEU A 87 -26.64 -40.88 7.52
N ASN A 88 -27.75 -40.25 7.16
CA ASN A 88 -29.06 -40.89 7.01
C ASN A 88 -29.29 -41.49 5.61
N ASP A 89 -28.51 -41.07 4.61
CA ASP A 89 -28.54 -41.62 3.23
C ASP A 89 -27.55 -42.78 3.02
N ALA A 90 -26.94 -43.32 4.09
CA ALA A 90 -26.02 -44.47 4.10
C ALA A 90 -26.62 -45.64 4.90
#